data_AF-A0A966ISS2-F1
#
_entry.id   AF-A0A966ISS2-F1
#
_cell.length_a   1.000
_cell.length_b   1.000
_cell.length_c   1.000
_cell.angle_alpha   90.00
_cell.angle_beta   90.00
_cell.angle_gamma   90.00
#
_symmetry.space_group_name_H-M   'P 1'
#
loop_
_entity.id
_entity.type
_entity.pdbx_description
1 polymer ?
#
loop_
_entity_poly.entity_id
_entity_poly.type
_entity_poly.pdbx_seq_one_letter_code
_entity_poly.pdbx_strand_id
1 'polypeptide(L)' 'MVTVVKVGINGFGRIGRNFFRAALASQADVEIVAVAAL' A
#
# COMPACT_ATOMS: atom_id res chain seq x y z
N MET A 1 0.90 -18.49 12.54
CA MET A 1 0.03 -17.86 11.54
C MET A 1 0.52 -16.44 11.36
N VAL A 2 0.99 -16.09 10.16
CA VAL A 2 1.34 -14.69 9.86
C VAL A 2 0.07 -14.03 9.35
N THR A 3 -0.40 -13.01 10.08
CA THR A 3 -1.54 -12.20 9.64
C THR A 3 -1.03 -11.14 8.69
N VAL A 4 -1.40 -11.26 7.40
CA VAL A 4 -1.15 -10.21 6.41
C VAL A 4 -1.81 -8.92 6.86
N VAL A 5 -1.04 -7.84 6.92
CA VAL A 5 -1.56 -6.54 7.37
C VAL A 5 -2.30 -5.86 6.22
N LYS A 6 -3.56 -5.49 6.45
CA LYS A 6 -4.38 -4.76 5.48
C LYS A 6 -4.12 -3.26 5.57
N VAL A 7 -3.76 -2.65 4.45
CA VAL A 7 -3.37 -1.24 4.37
C VAL A 7 -4.28 -0.48 3.41
N GLY A 8 -4.81 0.65 3.87
CA GLY A 8 -5.45 1.66 3.04
C GLY A 8 -4.52 2.86 2.81
N ILE A 9 -4.47 3.40 1.59
CA ILE A 9 -3.68 4.59 1.28
C ILE A 9 -4.61 5.80 1.08
N ASN A 10 -4.61 6.73 2.04
CA ASN A 10 -5.29 8.01 1.91
C ASN A 10 -4.30 9.09 1.43
N GLY A 11 -4.41 9.52 0.17
CA GLY A 11 -3.47 10.43 -0.49
C GLY A 11 -2.64 9.76 -1.58
N PHE A 12 -3.30 9.27 -2.63
CA PHE A 12 -2.65 8.58 -3.76
C PHE A 12 -1.94 9.51 -4.78
N GLY A 13 -1.33 10.58 -4.26
CA GLY A 13 -0.46 11.49 -5.00
C GLY A 13 0.95 10.93 -5.22
N ARG A 14 1.97 11.80 -5.27
CA ARG A 14 3.37 11.39 -5.51
C ARG A 14 3.85 10.36 -4.47
N ILE A 15 3.54 10.58 -3.19
CA ILE A 15 3.98 9.70 -2.08
C ILE A 15 3.19 8.40 -2.06
N GLY A 16 1.86 8.45 -2.14
CA GLY A 16 1.02 7.24 -2.17
C GLY A 16 1.39 6.29 -3.31
N ARG A 17 1.65 6.81 -4.52
CA ARG A 17 2.12 6.00 -5.66
C ARG A 17 3.52 5.41 -5.43
N ASN A 18 4.43 6.14 -4.80
CA ASN A 18 5.76 5.62 -4.46
C ASN A 18 5.68 4.49 -3.43
N PHE A 19 4.89 4.67 -2.37
CA PHE A 19 4.66 3.64 -1.37
C PHE A 19 4.09 2.36 -2.01
N PHE A 20 3.04 2.49 -2.83
CA PHE A 20 2.44 1.34 -3.53
C PHE A 20 3.44 0.59 -4.40
N ARG A 21 4.25 1.31 -5.19
CA ARG A 21 5.30 0.69 -6.01
C ARG A 21 6.37 -0.01 -5.18
N ALA A 22 6.81 0.60 -4.08
CA ALA A 22 7.82 0.00 -3.20
C ALA A 22 7.28 -1.26 -2.52
N ALA A 23 6.03 -1.24 -2.04
CA ALA A 23 5.39 -2.40 -1.42
C ALA A 23 5.32 -3.60 -2.39
N LEU A 24 4.95 -3.35 -3.66
CA LEU A 24 4.94 -4.39 -4.70
C LEU A 24 6.34 -4.93 -5.03
N ALA A 25 7.33 -4.04 -5.18
CA ALA A 25 8.69 -4.42 -5.53
C ALA A 25 9.39 -5.21 -4.41
N SER A 26 9.12 -4.86 -3.15
CA SER A 26 9.74 -5.49 -1.98
C SER A 26 9.05 -6.77 -1.51
N GLN A 27 7.96 -7.21 -2.18
CA GLN A 27 7.12 -8.33 -1.73
C GLN A 27 6.73 -8.18 -0.25
N ALA A 28 6.39 -6.95 0.15
CA ALA A 28 6.07 -6.65 1.54
C ALA A 28 4.87 -7.50 2.01
N ASP A 29 4.88 -7.89 3.28
CA ASP A 29 3.81 -8.68 3.92
C ASP A 29 2.59 -7.80 4.26
N VAL A 30 2.08 -7.11 3.25
CA VAL A 30 0.93 -6.20 3.33
C VAL A 30 -0.01 -6.44 2.15
N GLU A 31 -1.30 -6.35 2.43
CA GLU A 31 -2.36 -6.34 1.42
C GLU A 31 -2.90 -4.92 1.30
N ILE A 32 -2.68 -4.26 0.16
CA ILE A 32 -3.23 -2.93 -0.07
C ILE A 32 -4.67 -3.08 -0.54
N VAL A 33 -5.62 -2.74 0.34
CA VAL A 33 -7.06 -3.00 0.13
C VAL A 33 -7.82 -1.83 -0.49
N ALA A 34 -7.29 -0.61 -0.36
CA ALA A 34 -7.92 0.59 -0.91
C ALA A 34 -6.91 1.70 -1.15
N VAL A 35 -7.20 2.54 -2.16
CA VAL A 35 -6.52 3.81 -2.38
C VAL A 35 -7.56 4.91 -2.57
N ALA A 36 -7.29 6.10 -2.01
CA ALA A 36 -8.13 7.27 -2.17
C ALA A 36 -7.28 8.47 -2.63
N ALA A 37 -7.84 9.26 -3.54
CA ALA A 37 -7.25 10.51 -4.04
C ALA A 37 -8.34 11.58 -4.11
N LEU A 38 -8.33 12.50 -3.14
CA LEU A 38 -9.09 13.75 -3.06
C LEU A 38 -8.27 14.74 -2.23
#